data_AF-A0A920U0F0-F1
#
_entry.id   AF-A0A920U0F0-F1
#
_cell.length_a   1.000
_cell.length_b   1.000
_cell.length_c   1.000
_cell.angle_alpha   90.00
_cell.angle_beta   90.00
_cell.angle_gamma   90.00
#
_symmetry.space_group_name_H-M   'P 1'
#
loop_
_entity.id
_entity.type
_entity.pdbx_description
1 polymer ?
#
loop_
_entity_poly.entity_id
_entity_poly.type
_entity_poly.pdbx_seq_one_letter_code
_entity_poly.pdbx_strand_id
1 'polypeptide(L)' 'MLMDEPTSALDPELVGDVLGVLQKLAEDGMTMVIVTHELGFAGKFADRILFMEKD' A
#
# COMPACT_ATOMS: atom_id res chain seq x y z
N MET A 1 1.74 -9.98 6.50
CA MET A 1 1.70 -8.73 7.30
C MET A 1 0.43 -7.96 6.93
N LEU A 2 -0.26 -7.34 7.90
CA LEU A 2 -1.43 -6.48 7.65
C LEU A 2 -1.06 -5.04 7.99
N MET A 3 -1.27 -4.11 7.07
CA MET A 3 -1.14 -2.68 7.30
C MET A 3 -2.46 -1.97 7.00
N ASP A 4 -2.85 -1.07 7.89
CA ASP A 4 -4.06 -0.27 7.76
C ASP A 4 -3.66 1.19 7.56
N GLU A 5 -3.96 1.72 6.37
CA GLU A 5 -3.61 3.07 5.91
C GLU A 5 -2.18 3.54 6.28
N PRO A 6 -1.12 2.84 5.84
CA PRO A 6 0.26 3.08 6.31
C PRO A 6 0.84 4.46 5.96
N THR A 7 0.14 5.26 5.13
CA THR A 7 0.58 6.57 4.65
C THR A 7 -0.28 7.74 5.15
N SER A 8 -1.39 7.50 5.88
CA SER A 8 -2.40 8.53 6.18
C SER A 8 -1.93 9.65 7.11
N ALA A 9 -0.90 9.39 7.93
CA ALA A 9 -0.33 10.36 8.87
C ALA A 9 1.00 10.97 8.41
N LEU A 10 1.39 10.75 7.15
CA LEU A 10 2.67 11.18 6.62
C LEU A 10 2.52 12.41 5.72
N ASP A 11 3.54 13.26 5.76
CA ASP A 11 3.67 14.36 4.82
C ASP A 11 3.81 13.80 3.37
N PRO A 12 3.30 14.51 2.35
CA PRO A 12 3.32 14.03 0.96
C PRO A 12 4.70 13.62 0.44
N GLU A 13 5.77 14.26 0.94
CA GLU A 13 7.16 13.91 0.59
C GLU A 13 7.56 12.53 1.11
N LEU A 14 7.09 12.14 2.30
CA LEU A 14 7.43 10.87 2.96
C LEU A 14 6.58 9.70 2.47
N VAL A 15 5.43 9.96 1.84
CA VAL A 15 4.57 8.93 1.25
C VAL A 15 5.35 8.12 0.21
N GLY A 16 6.15 8.78 -0.63
CA GLY A 16 6.97 8.10 -1.65
C GLY A 16 7.97 7.12 -1.05
N ASP A 17 8.62 7.49 0.05
CA ASP A 17 9.61 6.66 0.73
C ASP A 17 8.98 5.39 1.32
N VAL A 18 7.84 5.53 2.00
CA VAL A 18 7.12 4.38 2.56
C VAL A 18 6.65 3.45 1.45
N LEU A 19 6.08 3.98 0.38
CA LEU A 19 5.67 3.18 -0.78
C LEU A 19 6.85 2.43 -1.42
N GLY A 20 8.03 3.06 -1.49
CA GLY A 20 9.25 2.42 -1.97
C GLY A 20 9.69 1.25 -1.08
N VAL A 21 9.50 1.34 0.23
CA VAL A 21 9.73 0.21 1.16
C VAL A 21 8.71 -0.90 0.93
N LEU A 22 7.43 -0.58 0.77
CA LEU A 22 6.38 -1.59 0.52
C LEU A 22 6.64 -2.35 -0.78
N GLN A 23 7.08 -1.66 -1.83
CA GLN A 23 7.45 -2.29 -3.10
C GLN A 23 8.61 -3.28 -2.93
N LYS A 24 9.68 -2.89 -2.21
CA LYS A 24 10.81 -3.81 -1.93
C LYS A 24 10.38 -5.05 -1.17
N LEU A 25 9.52 -4.88 -0.15
CA LEU A 25 9.00 -6.01 0.61
C LEU A 25 8.18 -6.97 -0.27
N ALA A 26 7.38 -6.42 -1.20
CA ALA A 26 6.65 -7.22 -2.17
C ALA A 26 7.61 -7.97 -3.13
N GLU A 27 8.64 -7.29 -3.64
CA GLU A 27 9.69 -7.88 -4.50
C GLU A 27 10.49 -8.99 -3.80
N ASP A 28 10.70 -8.85 -2.48
CA ASP A 28 11.34 -9.87 -1.64
C ASP A 28 10.42 -11.09 -1.34
N GLY A 29 9.20 -11.10 -1.88
CA GLY A 29 8.23 -12.19 -1.73
C GLY A 29 7.44 -12.16 -0.42
N MET A 30 7.43 -11.04 0.30
CA MET A 30 6.64 -10.89 1.53
C MET A 30 5.15 -10.86 1.19
N THR A 31 4.38 -11.80 1.73
CA THR A 31 2.91 -11.73 1.62
C THR A 31 2.34 -10.64 2.52
N MET A 32 1.66 -9.68 1.91
CA MET A 32 1.14 -8.48 2.56
C MET A 32 -0.32 -8.24 2.20
N VAL A 33 -1.08 -7.72 3.16
CA VAL A 33 -2.43 -7.19 2.97
C VAL A 33 -2.38 -5.73 3.40
N ILE A 34 -2.79 -4.82 2.51
CA ILE A 34 -2.75 -3.38 2.76
C ILE A 34 -4.15 -2.81 2.52
N VAL A 35 -4.65 -2.07 3.51
CA VAL A 35 -5.86 -1.27 3.39
C VAL A 35 -5.43 0.17 3.10
N THR A 36 -5.94 0.75 2.01
CA THR A 36 -5.61 2.12 1.62
C THR A 36 -6.69 2.70 0.70
N HIS A 37 -6.83 4.01 0.70
CA HIS A 37 -7.60 4.76 -0.29
C HIS A 37 -6.72 5.26 -1.47
N GLU A 38 -5.42 5.01 -1.44
CA GLU A 38 -4.42 5.46 -2.43
C GLU A 38 -4.27 4.50 -3.63
N LEU A 39 -5.34 4.39 -4.44
CA LEU A 39 -5.44 3.42 -5.54
C LEU A 39 -4.36 3.60 -6.63
N GLY A 40 -3.92 4.83 -6.89
CA GLY A 40 -2.89 5.13 -7.88
C GLY A 40 -1.52 4.51 -7.55
N PHE A 41 -1.29 4.20 -6.27
CA PHE A 41 -0.08 3.53 -5.82
C PHE A 41 -0.26 2.03 -5.64
N ALA A 42 -1.43 1.58 -5.17
CA ALA A 42 -1.72 0.15 -5.03
C ALA A 42 -1.46 -0.62 -6.32
N GLY A 43 -1.81 -0.06 -7.47
CA GLY A 43 -1.55 -0.67 -8.79
C GLY A 43 -0.07 -0.88 -9.15
N LYS A 44 0.88 -0.29 -8.40
CA LYS A 44 2.32 -0.43 -8.67
C LYS A 44 2.94 -1.67 -8.02
N PHE A 45 2.39 -2.15 -6.91
CA PHE A 45 2.98 -3.24 -6.12
C PHE A 45 1.98 -4.33 -5.71
N ALA A 46 0.67 -4.13 -5.91
CA ALA A 46 -0.33 -5.13 -5.54
C ALA A 46 -0.50 -6.16 -6.65
N ASP A 47 -0.44 -7.44 -6.28
CA ASP A 47 -0.80 -8.54 -7.18
C ASP A 47 -2.30 -8.58 -7.47
N ARG A 48 -3.10 -8.18 -6.48
CA ARG A 48 -4.57 -8.21 -6.51
C ARG A 48 -5.11 -7.00 -5.78
N ILE A 49 -6.15 -6.38 -6.36
CA ILE A 49 -6.87 -5.25 -5.75
C ILE A 49 -8.30 -5.69 -5.47
N LEU A 50 -8.77 -5.42 -4.26
CA LEU A 50 -10.14 -5.65 -3.81
C LEU A 50 -10.77 -4.30 -3.50
N PHE A 51 -11.88 -3.99 -4.18
CA PHE A 51 -12.67 -2.81 -3.87
C PHE A 51 -13.67 -3.15 -2.76
N MET A 52 -13.68 -2.33 -1.72
CA MET A 52 -14.65 -2.42 -0.64
C MET A 52 -15.52 -1.17 -0.69
N GLU A 53 -16.80 -1.36 -0.97
CA GLU A 53 -17.84 -0.34 -0.88
C GLU A 53 -18.72 -0.68 0.31
N LYS A 54 -19.20 0.34 1.01
CA LYS A 54 -20.20 0.19 2.07
C LYS A 54 -21.52 0.65 1.48
N ASP A 55 -22.49 -0.26 1.40
CA ASP A 55 -23.87 0.04 0.99
C ASP A 55 -24.48 1.19 1.81
#